data_AF-A0A1R1BGQ9-F1
#
_entry.id   AF-A0A1R1BGQ9-F1
#
_cell.length_a   1.000
_cell.length_b   1.000
_cell.length_c   1.000
_cell.angle_alpha   90.00
_cell.angle_beta   90.00
_cell.angle_gamma   90.00
#
_symmetry.space_group_name_H-M   'P 1'
#
loop_
_entity.id
_entity.type
_entity.pdbx_description
1 polymer ?
#
loop_
_entity_poly.entity_id
_entity_poly.type
_entity_poly.pdbx_seq_one_letter_code
_entity_poly.pdbx_strand_id
1 'polypeptide(L)'
;MKVPRMLTLVLSLSLLGNAGVFANSIWGDYEGFSKVKMVVNNVEKQFKDGEAPAFLIKGNAVFPVRELSESLQSLVRWDNAKNTVSIYKPNVHMFVAEKVNEDYSIKSPFGKVPKGKKIDFAVFAQVDSLKTPFYSFKISIDSPSGDQAAPAHEKVVNGSKENFWYPWSFSVPFNEAGEYVIKFSIKLDESSDYTVISQKVIVSE
;
A
#
# COMPACT_ATOMS: atom_id res chain seq x y z
N MET A 1 25.47 -69.36 -2.42
CA MET A 1 25.82 -68.15 -3.21
C MET A 1 24.66 -67.14 -3.42
N LYS A 2 23.56 -67.14 -2.64
CA LYS A 2 22.40 -66.27 -2.94
C LYS A 2 22.16 -65.11 -1.98
N VAL A 3 22.59 -65.23 -0.72
CA VAL A 3 22.34 -64.21 0.32
C VAL A 3 23.26 -62.97 0.22
N PRO A 4 24.59 -63.08 0.00
CA PRO A 4 25.44 -61.88 0.02
C PRO A 4 25.15 -60.94 -1.16
N ARG A 5 24.83 -61.48 -2.33
CA ARG A 5 24.50 -60.68 -3.53
C ARG A 5 23.15 -59.95 -3.41
N MET A 6 22.19 -60.54 -2.70
CA MET A 6 20.88 -59.93 -2.47
C MET A 6 20.97 -58.78 -1.45
N LEU A 7 21.81 -58.95 -0.42
CA LEU A 7 22.07 -57.90 0.56
C LEU A 7 22.74 -56.68 -0.09
N THR A 8 23.72 -56.90 -1.00
CA THR A 8 24.37 -55.81 -1.74
C THR A 8 23.39 -55.06 -2.63
N LEU A 9 22.44 -55.77 -3.26
CA LEU A 9 21.44 -55.17 -4.14
C LEU A 9 20.39 -54.33 -3.38
N VAL A 10 19.99 -54.79 -2.18
CA VAL A 10 19.07 -54.05 -1.31
C VAL A 10 19.76 -52.83 -0.71
N LEU A 11 21.03 -52.94 -0.31
CA LEU A 11 21.81 -51.80 0.18
C LEU A 11 22.02 -50.75 -0.92
N SER A 12 22.33 -51.17 -2.15
CA SER A 12 22.51 -50.25 -3.27
C SER A 12 21.20 -49.58 -3.71
N LEU A 13 20.06 -50.27 -3.68
CA LEU A 13 18.76 -49.64 -3.92
C LEU A 13 18.36 -48.66 -2.82
N SER A 14 18.72 -48.93 -1.55
CA SER A 14 18.45 -48.00 -0.44
C SER A 14 19.29 -46.71 -0.49
N LEU A 15 20.47 -46.76 -1.10
CA LEU A 15 21.34 -45.60 -1.33
C LEU A 15 20.89 -44.74 -2.52
N LEU A 16 20.13 -45.30 -3.46
CA LEU A 16 19.59 -44.59 -4.63
C LEU A 16 18.20 -43.99 -4.38
N GLY A 17 17.54 -44.34 -3.27
CA GLY A 17 16.13 -44.06 -3.01
C GLY A 17 15.78 -42.65 -2.51
N ASN A 18 16.71 -41.70 -2.40
CA ASN A 18 16.42 -40.38 -1.83
C ASN A 18 17.03 -39.19 -2.59
N ALA A 19 17.12 -39.29 -3.92
CA ALA A 19 17.37 -38.12 -4.77
C ALA A 19 16.05 -37.52 -5.29
N GLY A 20 15.04 -37.41 -4.43
CA GLY A 20 13.93 -36.49 -4.65
C GLY A 20 14.39 -35.10 -4.27
N VAL A 21 15.13 -34.41 -5.15
CA VAL A 21 15.36 -32.98 -4.97
C VAL A 21 14.02 -32.30 -5.23
N PHE A 22 13.22 -32.17 -4.17
CA PHE A 22 12.13 -31.20 -4.18
C PHE A 22 12.81 -29.85 -4.40
N ALA A 23 12.52 -29.22 -5.53
CA ALA A 23 12.92 -27.86 -5.82
C ALA A 23 12.09 -26.93 -4.91
N ASN A 24 12.36 -26.98 -3.61
CA ASN A 24 11.78 -26.03 -2.67
C ASN A 24 12.36 -24.67 -3.02
N SER A 25 11.51 -23.65 -3.04
CA SER A 25 11.98 -22.28 -3.18
C SER A 25 13.04 -22.00 -2.11
N ILE A 26 14.03 -21.16 -2.43
CA ILE A 26 14.95 -20.62 -1.41
C ILE A 26 14.19 -19.89 -0.27
N TRP A 27 12.92 -19.53 -0.52
CA TRP A 27 12.02 -18.86 0.43
C TRP A 27 11.03 -19.80 1.12
N GLY A 28 11.12 -21.12 0.86
CA GLY A 28 10.20 -22.13 1.38
C GLY A 28 8.87 -22.22 0.60
N ASP A 29 7.92 -22.99 1.13
CA ASP A 29 6.66 -23.30 0.46
C ASP A 29 5.44 -22.82 1.26
N TYR A 30 4.36 -22.50 0.56
CA TYR A 30 3.05 -22.17 1.08
C TYR A 30 2.03 -23.10 0.44
N GLU A 31 1.41 -24.00 1.22
CA GLU A 31 0.41 -24.96 0.74
C GLU A 31 0.86 -25.78 -0.50
N GLY A 32 2.15 -26.13 -0.57
CA GLY A 32 2.74 -26.87 -1.69
C GLY A 32 3.14 -26.01 -2.90
N PHE A 33 2.98 -24.69 -2.82
CA PHE A 33 3.47 -23.73 -3.80
C PHE A 33 4.75 -23.04 -3.32
N SER A 34 5.69 -22.87 -4.23
CA SER A 34 6.94 -22.14 -3.97
C SER A 34 6.67 -20.68 -3.60
N LYS A 35 7.08 -20.23 -2.41
CA LYS A 35 6.99 -18.82 -2.02
C LYS A 35 7.89 -17.95 -2.91
N VAL A 36 7.48 -16.72 -3.15
CA VAL A 36 8.29 -15.70 -3.81
C VAL A 36 8.39 -14.44 -2.98
N LYS A 37 9.52 -13.76 -3.12
CA LYS A 37 9.79 -12.48 -2.47
C LYS A 37 9.07 -11.36 -3.22
N MET A 38 8.33 -10.55 -2.47
CA MET A 38 7.71 -9.32 -2.97
C MET A 38 8.56 -8.11 -2.55
N VAL A 39 8.96 -7.28 -3.53
CA VAL A 39 9.74 -6.06 -3.28
C VAL A 39 9.02 -4.89 -3.95
N VAL A 40 8.75 -3.83 -3.19
CA VAL A 40 8.14 -2.60 -3.68
C VAL A 40 9.05 -1.44 -3.27
N ASN A 41 9.49 -0.63 -4.23
CA ASN A 41 10.41 0.50 -3.98
C ASN A 41 11.65 0.09 -3.17
N ASN A 42 12.25 -1.04 -3.53
CA ASN A 42 13.41 -1.65 -2.86
C ASN A 42 13.17 -2.10 -1.40
N VAL A 43 11.91 -2.05 -0.93
CA VAL A 43 11.52 -2.55 0.38
C VAL A 43 10.86 -3.92 0.22
N GLU A 44 11.41 -4.90 0.92
CA GLU A 44 10.83 -6.25 0.99
C GLU A 44 9.54 -6.22 1.82
N LYS A 45 8.47 -6.81 1.29
CA LYS A 45 7.21 -6.96 2.00
C LYS A 45 7.22 -8.24 2.83
N GLN A 46 6.98 -8.08 4.12
CA GLN A 46 6.81 -9.17 5.07
C GLN A 46 5.31 -9.46 5.22
N PHE A 47 4.93 -10.72 5.15
CA PHE A 47 3.56 -11.18 5.36
C PHE A 47 3.44 -11.70 6.79
N LYS A 48 2.34 -11.40 7.48
CA LYS A 48 2.14 -11.85 8.86
C LYS A 48 1.75 -13.33 8.88
N ASP A 49 1.93 -13.96 10.04
CA ASP A 49 1.44 -15.32 10.26
C ASP A 49 -0.09 -15.37 10.06
N GLY A 50 -0.54 -16.25 9.18
CA GLY A 50 -1.95 -16.40 8.80
C GLY A 50 -2.38 -15.61 7.55
N GLU A 51 -1.52 -14.74 7.01
CA GLU A 51 -1.75 -14.12 5.69
C GLU A 51 -1.17 -15.01 4.58
N ALA A 52 -1.88 -15.10 3.45
CA ALA A 52 -1.32 -15.75 2.28
C ALA A 52 -0.11 -14.93 1.79
N PRO A 53 1.10 -15.52 1.65
CA PRO A 53 2.24 -14.83 1.09
C PRO A 53 2.12 -14.74 -0.43
N ALA A 54 3.10 -14.11 -1.07
CA ALA A 54 3.26 -14.27 -2.52
C ALA A 54 3.84 -15.66 -2.85
N PHE A 55 3.29 -16.33 -3.87
CA PHE A 55 3.72 -17.68 -4.28
C PHE A 55 3.64 -17.87 -5.79
N LEU A 56 4.26 -18.94 -6.30
CA LEU A 56 4.21 -19.32 -7.71
C LEU A 56 3.21 -20.45 -7.96
N ILE A 57 2.32 -20.25 -8.92
CA ILE A 57 1.46 -21.31 -9.47
C ILE A 57 1.64 -21.39 -10.99
N LYS A 58 2.07 -22.55 -11.48
CA LYS A 58 2.30 -22.80 -12.92
C LYS A 58 3.19 -21.72 -13.58
N GLY A 59 4.23 -21.28 -12.89
CA GLY A 59 5.15 -20.22 -13.35
C GLY A 59 4.62 -18.79 -13.23
N ASN A 60 3.39 -18.58 -12.75
CA ASN A 60 2.83 -17.25 -12.53
C ASN A 60 2.95 -16.86 -11.06
N ALA A 61 3.43 -15.64 -10.81
CA ALA A 61 3.47 -15.08 -9.46
C ALA A 61 2.06 -14.63 -9.05
N VAL A 62 1.61 -15.11 -7.90
CA VAL A 62 0.36 -14.72 -7.27
C VAL A 62 0.69 -13.87 -6.06
N PHE A 63 0.07 -12.70 -5.99
CA PHE A 63 0.23 -11.76 -4.90
C PHE A 63 -1.11 -11.50 -4.23
N PRO A 64 -1.14 -11.35 -2.90
CA PRO A 64 -2.31 -10.84 -2.21
C PRO A 64 -2.66 -9.46 -2.75
N VAL A 65 -3.86 -9.33 -3.30
CA VAL A 65 -4.29 -8.10 -3.95
C VAL A 65 -4.32 -6.90 -2.99
N ARG A 66 -4.57 -7.15 -1.69
CA ARG A 66 -4.60 -6.10 -0.66
C ARG A 66 -3.21 -5.49 -0.44
N GLU A 67 -2.18 -6.32 -0.34
CA GLU A 67 -0.77 -5.90 -0.22
C GLU A 67 -0.27 -5.11 -1.44
N LEU A 68 -0.68 -5.55 -2.64
CA LEU A 68 -0.42 -4.79 -3.86
C LEU A 68 -1.17 -3.46 -3.86
N SER A 69 -2.43 -3.44 -3.41
CA SER A 69 -3.25 -2.23 -3.45
C SER A 69 -2.70 -1.12 -2.55
N GLU A 70 -2.24 -1.47 -1.35
CA GLU A 70 -1.62 -0.52 -0.43
C GLU A 70 -0.34 0.07 -1.04
N SER A 71 0.45 -0.78 -1.70
CA SER A 71 1.70 -0.41 -2.34
C SER A 71 1.49 0.46 -3.59
N LEU A 72 0.42 0.21 -4.34
CA LEU A 72 0.10 0.91 -5.60
C LEU A 72 -0.87 2.08 -5.42
N GLN A 73 -1.25 2.35 -4.17
CA GLN A 73 -2.17 3.42 -3.78
C GLN A 73 -3.52 3.30 -4.52
N SER A 74 -4.07 2.10 -4.54
CA SER A 74 -5.38 1.80 -5.12
C SER A 74 -6.38 1.34 -4.06
N LEU A 75 -7.64 1.26 -4.46
CA LEU A 75 -8.75 0.74 -3.67
C LEU A 75 -9.11 -0.66 -4.15
N VAL A 76 -9.41 -1.55 -3.21
CA VAL A 76 -9.89 -2.91 -3.49
C VAL A 76 -11.29 -3.09 -2.91
N ARG A 77 -12.23 -3.56 -3.73
CA ARG A 77 -13.53 -4.07 -3.29
C ARG A 77 -13.59 -5.59 -3.52
N TRP A 78 -14.04 -6.31 -2.50
CA TRP A 78 -14.36 -7.73 -2.59
C TRP A 78 -15.87 -7.91 -2.63
N ASP A 79 -16.39 -8.50 -3.70
CA ASP A 79 -17.78 -8.95 -3.80
C ASP A 79 -17.83 -10.45 -3.51
N ASN A 80 -18.22 -10.79 -2.28
CA ASN A 80 -18.27 -12.18 -1.81
C ASN A 80 -19.34 -13.01 -2.54
N ALA A 81 -20.42 -12.39 -3.01
CA ALA A 81 -21.49 -13.10 -3.70
C ALA A 81 -21.07 -13.54 -5.11
N LYS A 82 -20.21 -12.76 -5.76
CA LYS A 82 -19.71 -13.02 -7.11
C LYS A 82 -18.31 -13.61 -7.16
N ASN A 83 -17.61 -13.68 -6.03
CA ASN A 83 -16.18 -13.98 -5.94
C ASN A 83 -15.34 -13.05 -6.84
N THR A 84 -15.68 -11.76 -6.84
CA THR A 84 -15.05 -10.76 -7.71
C THR A 84 -14.23 -9.78 -6.90
N VAL A 85 -12.96 -9.63 -7.26
CA VAL A 85 -12.12 -8.51 -6.82
C VAL A 85 -12.21 -7.38 -7.83
N SER A 86 -12.55 -6.18 -7.38
CA SER A 86 -12.48 -4.96 -8.19
C SER A 86 -11.39 -4.04 -7.65
N ILE A 87 -10.47 -3.61 -8.52
CA ILE A 87 -9.39 -2.68 -8.18
C ILE A 87 -9.69 -1.33 -8.84
N TYR A 88 -9.69 -0.27 -8.04
CA TYR A 88 -9.90 1.10 -8.51
C TYR A 88 -8.66 1.94 -8.21
N LYS A 89 -8.04 2.49 -9.25
CA LYS A 89 -6.89 3.39 -9.13
C LYS A 89 -7.29 4.79 -9.63
N PRO A 90 -7.83 5.66 -8.76
CA PRO A 90 -8.08 7.05 -9.14
C PRO A 90 -6.75 7.79 -9.33
N ASN A 91 -6.78 8.88 -10.08
CA ASN A 91 -5.67 9.83 -10.09
C ASN A 91 -5.92 10.84 -8.97
N VAL A 92 -4.93 11.02 -8.10
CA VAL A 92 -5.00 11.99 -7.00
C VAL A 92 -3.71 12.80 -6.99
N HIS A 93 -3.83 14.03 -7.45
CA HIS A 93 -2.75 15.00 -7.48
C HIS A 93 -2.90 15.97 -6.31
N MET A 94 -1.86 16.07 -5.49
CA MET A 94 -1.83 17.01 -4.38
C MET A 94 -0.78 18.10 -4.60
N PHE A 95 -1.10 19.32 -4.21
CA PHE A 95 -0.11 20.38 -4.02
C PHE A 95 -0.36 21.13 -2.73
N VAL A 96 0.69 21.81 -2.27
CA VAL A 96 0.63 22.67 -1.09
C VAL A 96 1.10 24.06 -1.44
N ALA A 97 0.43 25.04 -0.87
CA ALA A 97 0.69 26.45 -1.08
C ALA A 97 0.21 27.25 0.11
N GLU A 98 0.85 28.39 0.39
CA GLU A 98 0.40 29.28 1.47
C GLU A 98 -1.06 29.72 1.28
N LYS A 99 -1.49 29.88 0.02
CA LYS A 99 -2.87 30.23 -0.29
C LYS A 99 -3.36 29.61 -1.60
N VAL A 100 -4.60 29.15 -1.58
CA VAL A 100 -5.40 28.81 -2.77
C VAL A 100 -6.61 29.72 -2.77
N ASN A 101 -6.80 30.49 -3.84
CA ASN A 101 -7.93 31.41 -3.98
C ASN A 101 -9.21 30.66 -4.42
N GLU A 102 -10.35 31.34 -4.39
CA GLU A 102 -11.66 30.76 -4.76
C GLU A 102 -11.73 30.32 -6.23
N ASP A 103 -10.97 30.97 -7.11
CA ASP A 103 -10.80 30.60 -8.52
C ASP A 103 -9.78 29.47 -8.73
N TYR A 104 -9.30 28.85 -7.65
CA TYR A 104 -8.26 27.83 -7.62
C TYR A 104 -6.87 28.30 -8.07
N SER A 105 -6.64 29.62 -8.19
CA SER A 105 -5.29 30.13 -8.39
C SER A 105 -4.41 29.88 -7.16
N ILE A 106 -3.18 29.44 -7.41
CA ILE A 106 -2.23 28.98 -6.40
C ILE A 106 -1.21 30.08 -6.14
N LYS A 107 -1.04 30.47 -4.88
CA LYS A 107 -0.05 31.48 -4.48
C LYS A 107 0.97 30.88 -3.51
N SER A 108 2.24 31.06 -3.84
CA SER A 108 3.40 30.58 -3.07
C SER A 108 3.36 29.05 -2.83
N PRO A 109 3.43 28.22 -3.89
CA PRO A 109 3.60 26.78 -3.70
C PRO A 109 4.97 26.50 -3.07
N PHE A 110 5.03 25.49 -2.21
CA PHE A 110 6.28 25.10 -1.55
C PHE A 110 6.38 23.58 -1.42
N GLY A 111 7.58 23.11 -1.11
CA GLY A 111 7.85 21.71 -0.75
C GLY A 111 8.84 21.57 0.41
N LYS A 112 9.31 22.71 0.94
CA LYS A 112 10.28 22.80 2.01
C LYS A 112 9.87 23.90 2.98
N VAL A 113 10.12 23.68 4.26
CA VAL A 113 9.81 24.65 5.32
C VAL A 113 10.92 24.66 6.38
N PRO A 114 11.20 25.81 7.02
CA PRO A 114 12.18 25.84 8.10
C PRO A 114 11.67 25.08 9.33
N LYS A 115 12.54 24.28 9.96
CA LYS A 115 12.26 23.65 11.25
C LYS A 115 11.93 24.67 12.34
N GLY A 116 11.01 24.30 13.23
CA GLY A 116 10.57 25.08 14.38
C GLY A 116 9.54 26.16 14.03
N LYS A 117 9.04 26.17 12.79
CA LYS A 117 8.00 27.10 12.35
C LYS A 117 6.63 26.44 12.37
N LYS A 118 5.63 27.23 12.75
CA LYS A 118 4.23 26.93 12.51
C LYS A 118 3.81 27.65 11.23
N ILE A 119 3.33 26.89 10.25
CA ILE A 119 2.96 27.41 8.93
C ILE A 119 1.48 27.12 8.69
N ASP A 120 0.75 28.14 8.25
CA ASP A 120 -0.61 28.02 7.73
C ASP A 120 -0.53 27.87 6.21
N PHE A 121 -1.17 26.83 5.68
CA PHE A 121 -1.16 26.56 4.25
C PHE A 121 -2.36 25.74 3.83
N ALA A 122 -2.65 25.70 2.53
CA ALA A 122 -3.65 24.85 1.95
C ALA A 122 -3.02 23.61 1.31
N VAL A 123 -3.63 22.45 1.56
CA VAL A 123 -3.49 21.26 0.72
C VAL A 123 -4.59 21.30 -0.31
N PHE A 124 -4.23 21.25 -1.58
CA PHE A 124 -5.18 21.11 -2.67
C PHE A 124 -5.08 19.72 -3.27
N ALA A 125 -6.19 19.00 -3.22
CA ALA A 125 -6.33 17.70 -3.86
C ALA A 125 -7.19 17.83 -5.13
N GLN A 126 -6.64 17.40 -6.26
CA GLN A 126 -7.38 17.12 -7.48
C GLN A 126 -7.54 15.61 -7.60
N VAL A 127 -8.79 15.16 -7.67
CA VAL A 127 -9.15 13.76 -7.84
C VAL A 127 -9.88 13.59 -9.17
N ASP A 128 -9.49 12.60 -9.96
CA ASP A 128 -10.21 12.18 -11.15
C ASP A 128 -10.20 10.66 -11.32
N SER A 129 -11.04 10.15 -12.21
CA SER A 129 -11.16 8.72 -12.51
C SER A 129 -11.56 7.85 -11.30
N LEU A 130 -12.23 8.43 -10.29
CA LEU A 130 -12.75 7.70 -9.14
C LEU A 130 -14.09 7.01 -9.48
N LYS A 131 -13.99 5.84 -10.10
CA LYS A 131 -15.12 5.10 -10.69
C LYS A 131 -15.92 4.25 -9.69
N THR A 132 -15.76 4.47 -8.39
CA THR A 132 -16.42 3.68 -7.35
C THR A 132 -17.07 4.58 -6.30
N PRO A 133 -18.27 4.24 -5.80
CA PRO A 133 -18.83 4.92 -4.66
C PRO A 133 -17.92 4.78 -3.43
N PHE A 134 -17.93 5.82 -2.60
CA PHE A 134 -17.18 5.85 -1.36
C PHE A 134 -17.93 6.61 -0.28
N TYR A 135 -17.64 6.28 0.97
CA TYR A 135 -18.29 6.85 2.14
C TYR A 135 -17.68 8.21 2.51
N SER A 136 -16.36 8.26 2.73
CA SER A 136 -15.67 9.50 3.08
C SER A 136 -14.23 9.52 2.57
N PHE A 137 -13.65 10.71 2.47
CA PHE A 137 -12.21 10.88 2.28
C PHE A 137 -11.60 11.63 3.46
N LYS A 138 -10.30 11.42 3.67
CA LYS A 138 -9.52 12.04 4.75
C LYS A 138 -8.20 12.59 4.21
N ILE A 139 -7.87 13.81 4.61
CA ILE A 139 -6.54 14.41 4.43
C ILE A 139 -5.88 14.47 5.80
N SER A 140 -4.78 13.74 5.97
CA SER A 140 -3.97 13.76 7.20
C SER A 140 -2.53 14.15 6.89
N ILE A 141 -1.81 14.60 7.91
CA ILE A 141 -0.41 14.97 7.81
C ILE A 141 0.30 14.28 8.97
N ASP A 142 1.24 13.41 8.62
CA ASP A 142 2.05 12.71 9.60
C ASP A 142 3.42 13.39 9.66
N SER A 143 3.97 13.49 10.86
CA SER A 143 5.30 14.01 11.16
C SER A 143 6.39 12.96 10.87
N PRO A 144 7.68 13.35 10.90
CA PRO A 144 8.79 12.41 10.73
C PRO A 144 8.79 11.25 11.74
N SER A 145 8.30 11.46 12.97
CA SER A 145 8.12 10.38 13.96
C SER A 145 6.98 9.41 13.63
N GLY A 146 6.10 9.77 12.69
CA GLY A 146 4.87 9.05 12.37
C GLY A 146 3.64 9.53 13.13
N ASP A 147 3.79 10.48 14.06
CA ASP A 147 2.65 11.07 14.78
C ASP A 147 1.88 12.04 13.89
N GLN A 148 0.59 12.20 14.16
CA GLN A 148 -0.25 13.13 13.44
C GLN A 148 0.13 14.59 13.74
N ALA A 149 0.61 15.33 12.73
CA ALA A 149 1.14 16.69 12.86
C ALA A 149 0.06 17.77 13.01
N ALA A 150 -1.17 17.50 12.57
CA ALA A 150 -2.33 18.38 12.72
C ALA A 150 -3.64 17.57 12.68
N PRO A 151 -4.75 18.08 13.26
CA PRO A 151 -6.06 17.43 13.16
C PRO A 151 -6.41 17.11 11.71
N ALA A 152 -6.77 15.86 11.46
CA ALA A 152 -7.05 15.38 10.11
C ALA A 152 -8.38 15.97 9.67
N HIS A 153 -8.48 16.23 8.38
CA HIS A 153 -9.73 16.66 7.78
C HIS A 153 -10.45 15.49 7.16
N GLU A 154 -11.70 15.27 7.57
CA GLU A 154 -12.57 14.25 7.03
C GLU A 154 -13.80 14.87 6.37
N LYS A 155 -14.20 14.33 5.21
CA LYS A 155 -15.42 14.71 4.54
C LYS A 155 -16.23 13.49 4.12
N VAL A 156 -17.40 13.34 4.73
CA VAL A 156 -18.43 12.38 4.27
C VAL A 156 -19.00 12.85 2.94
N VAL A 157 -19.08 11.90 2.01
CA VAL A 157 -19.68 12.04 0.68
C VAL A 157 -20.87 11.10 0.55
N ASN A 158 -20.71 9.84 0.98
CA ASN A 158 -21.72 8.78 0.93
C ASN A 158 -22.38 8.67 -0.46
N GLY A 159 -21.55 8.42 -1.48
CA GLY A 159 -22.02 8.36 -2.86
C GLY A 159 -20.88 8.32 -3.86
N SER A 160 -21.16 8.77 -5.09
CA SER A 160 -20.20 8.78 -6.19
C SER A 160 -19.77 10.20 -6.52
N LYS A 161 -18.45 10.42 -6.62
CA LYS A 161 -17.88 11.66 -7.12
C LYS A 161 -16.62 11.34 -7.91
N GLU A 162 -16.76 11.26 -9.23
CA GLU A 162 -15.67 10.78 -10.09
C GLU A 162 -14.53 11.79 -10.21
N ASN A 163 -14.87 13.06 -10.41
CA ASN A 163 -13.92 14.15 -10.61
C ASN A 163 -14.23 15.31 -9.65
N PHE A 164 -13.25 15.73 -8.85
CA PHE A 164 -13.43 16.85 -7.94
C PHE A 164 -12.12 17.47 -7.47
N TRP A 165 -12.20 18.76 -7.14
CA TRP A 165 -11.11 19.54 -6.57
C TRP A 165 -11.47 19.89 -5.13
N TYR A 166 -10.47 19.87 -4.25
CA TYR A 166 -10.68 20.06 -2.82
C TYR A 166 -9.51 20.79 -2.15
N PRO A 167 -9.58 22.13 -2.00
CA PRO A 167 -8.69 22.87 -1.11
C PRO A 167 -9.10 22.65 0.35
N TRP A 168 -8.13 22.40 1.22
CA TRP A 168 -8.32 22.42 2.67
C TRP A 168 -7.12 23.06 3.38
N SER A 169 -7.39 23.93 4.35
CA SER A 169 -6.35 24.64 5.08
C SER A 169 -5.92 23.90 6.34
N PHE A 170 -4.61 23.86 6.58
CA PHE A 170 -4.00 23.31 7.78
C PHE A 170 -3.11 24.37 8.44
N SER A 171 -2.95 24.22 9.76
CA SER A 171 -1.99 24.95 10.56
C SER A 171 -1.07 23.93 11.22
N VAL A 172 0.16 23.80 10.73
CA VAL A 172 1.06 22.69 11.10
C VAL A 172 2.32 23.22 11.78
N PRO A 173 2.66 22.73 12.97
CA PRO A 173 3.97 22.96 13.59
C PRO A 173 5.02 21.98 13.05
N PHE A 174 6.02 22.51 12.34
CA PHE A 174 7.14 21.75 11.79
C PHE A 174 8.27 21.64 12.82
N ASN A 175 8.01 20.98 13.95
CA ASN A 175 8.94 20.90 15.08
C ASN A 175 10.11 19.91 14.87
N GLU A 176 9.98 18.99 13.93
CA GLU A 176 10.95 17.95 13.64
C GLU A 176 11.62 18.19 12.29
N ALA A 177 12.90 17.86 12.17
CA ALA A 177 13.53 17.80 10.85
C ALA A 177 13.15 16.48 10.18
N GLY A 178 12.84 16.52 8.88
CA GLY A 178 12.52 15.33 8.10
C GLY A 178 11.26 15.50 7.25
N GLU A 179 10.72 14.37 6.82
CA GLU A 179 9.58 14.32 5.91
C GLU A 179 8.26 14.36 6.67
N TYR A 180 7.46 15.39 6.39
CA TYR A 180 6.05 15.43 6.76
C TYR A 180 5.24 14.88 5.59
N VAL A 181 4.47 13.82 5.84
CA VAL A 181 3.76 13.08 4.80
C VAL A 181 2.27 13.41 4.85
N ILE A 182 1.81 14.10 3.81
CA ILE A 182 0.39 14.35 3.55
C ILE A 182 -0.19 13.10 2.91
N LYS A 183 -1.26 12.56 3.48
CA LYS A 183 -1.97 11.37 2.98
C LYS A 183 -3.38 11.75 2.57
N PHE A 184 -3.75 11.44 1.33
CA PHE A 184 -5.14 11.42 0.89
C PHE A 184 -5.65 9.98 0.97
N SER A 185 -6.66 9.77 1.81
CA SER A 185 -7.21 8.43 2.08
C SER A 185 -8.70 8.38 1.78
N ILE A 186 -9.17 7.23 1.32
CA ILE A 186 -10.59 6.98 1.08
C ILE A 186 -11.08 5.82 1.95
N LYS A 187 -12.29 5.97 2.46
CA LYS A 187 -13.07 4.96 3.15
C LYS A 187 -14.23 4.56 2.25
N LEU A 188 -14.26 3.31 1.79
CA LEU A 188 -15.21 2.85 0.78
C LEU A 188 -16.63 2.72 1.35
N ASP A 189 -16.74 2.21 2.57
CA ASP A 189 -17.99 1.96 3.29
C ASP A 189 -17.85 2.40 4.76
N GLU A 190 -18.95 2.66 5.46
CA GLU A 190 -18.95 3.21 6.84
C GLU A 190 -18.19 2.34 7.85
N SER A 191 -18.18 1.02 7.67
CA SER A 191 -17.45 0.09 8.53
C SER A 191 -16.01 -0.20 8.08
N SER A 192 -15.63 0.25 6.88
CA SER A 192 -14.29 -0.01 6.32
C SER A 192 -13.21 0.90 6.91
N ASP A 193 -11.96 0.47 6.83
CA ASP A 193 -10.81 1.29 7.19
C ASP A 193 -10.46 2.28 6.06
N TYR A 194 -9.69 3.31 6.43
CA TYR A 194 -9.11 4.23 5.46
C TYR A 194 -7.98 3.57 4.67
N THR A 195 -8.07 3.64 3.35
CA THR A 195 -6.99 3.26 2.44
C THR A 195 -6.31 4.52 1.89
N VAL A 196 -4.98 4.61 2.03
CA VAL A 196 -4.20 5.71 1.45
C VAL A 196 -4.11 5.53 -0.06
N ILE A 197 -4.55 6.52 -0.82
CA ILE A 197 -4.56 6.48 -2.29
C ILE A 197 -3.66 7.54 -2.95
N SER A 198 -3.09 8.46 -2.16
CA SER A 198 -2.03 9.35 -2.61
C SER A 198 -1.27 9.93 -1.44
N GLN A 199 0.00 10.28 -1.68
CA GLN A 199 0.90 10.86 -0.70
C GLN A 199 1.65 12.05 -1.30
N LYS A 200 1.95 13.05 -0.46
CA LYS A 200 2.84 14.16 -0.81
C LYS A 200 3.72 14.51 0.37
N VAL A 201 4.98 14.86 0.10
CA VAL A 201 5.97 15.17 1.13
C VAL A 201 6.21 16.69 1.19
N ILE A 202 6.31 17.20 2.41
CA ILE A 202 6.94 18.48 2.73
C ILE A 202 8.20 18.17 3.55
N VAL A 203 9.35 18.73 3.18
CA VAL A 203 10.58 18.54 3.94
C VAL A 203 10.74 19.69 4.94
N SER A 204 10.92 19.36 6.21
CA SER A 204 11.35 20.32 7.23
C SER A 204 12.85 20.20 7.45
N GLU A 205 13.59 21.29 7.22
CA GLU A 205 15.04 21.39 7.38
C GLU A 205 15.46 22.67 8.12
#